data_AF-A0A4Y1ZDP1-F1
#
_entry.id   AF-A0A4Y1ZDP1-F1
#
_cell.length_a   1.000
_cell.length_b   1.000
_cell.length_c   1.000
_cell.angle_alpha   90.00
_cell.angle_beta   90.00
_cell.angle_gamma   90.00
#
_symmetry.space_group_name_H-M   'P 1'
#
loop_
_entity.id
_entity.type
_entity.pdbx_description
1 polymer ?
#
loop_
_entity_poly.entity_id
_entity_poly.type
_entity_poly.pdbx_seq_one_letter_code
_entity_poly.pdbx_strand_id
1 'polypeptide(L)'
;MIVKTAELRPGCVLRKDVYAKSTKPLMKADTVLDAMHLEFLKAFLIDTVDVDRVNTPHQHWLDRVKRAIGNDRSLSLHRARHKQE
;
A
#
# COMPACT_ATOMS: atom_id res chain seq x y z
N MET A 1 4.95 4.49 -9.20
CA MET A 1 4.81 4.14 -10.64
C MET A 1 3.43 4.60 -11.08
N ILE A 2 3.31 5.27 -12.23
CA ILE A 2 2.01 5.70 -12.75
C ILE A 2 1.37 4.53 -13.48
N VAL A 3 0.15 4.17 -13.07
CA VAL A 3 -0.62 3.03 -13.62
C VAL A 3 -2.03 3.48 -13.95
N LYS A 4 -2.59 2.94 -15.04
CA LYS A 4 -4.00 3.16 -15.41
C LYS A 4 -4.93 2.50 -14.42
N THR A 5 -6.01 3.17 -14.05
CA THR A 5 -7.00 2.65 -13.10
C THR A 5 -7.59 1.30 -13.54
N ALA A 6 -7.70 1.08 -14.85
CA ALA A 6 -8.15 -0.19 -15.45
C ALA A 6 -7.18 -1.37 -15.21
N GLU A 7 -5.90 -1.10 -14.93
CA GLU A 7 -4.86 -2.13 -14.72
C GLU A 7 -4.57 -2.37 -13.23
N LEU A 8 -5.17 -1.56 -12.34
CA LEU A 8 -4.98 -1.69 -10.90
C LEU A 8 -5.59 -2.97 -10.36
N ARG A 9 -4.92 -3.53 -9.35
CA ARG A 9 -5.42 -4.66 -8.57
C ARG A 9 -5.50 -4.27 -7.09
N PRO A 10 -6.42 -4.88 -6.32
CA PRO A 10 -6.43 -4.73 -4.88
C PRO A 10 -5.06 -5.07 -4.27
N GLY A 11 -4.66 -4.30 -3.27
CA GLY A 11 -3.37 -4.40 -2.58
C GLY A 11 -2.38 -3.29 -2.95
N CYS A 12 -2.52 -2.63 -4.10
CA CYS A 12 -1.63 -1.51 -4.48
C CYS A 12 -1.69 -0.36 -3.46
N VAL A 13 -0.57 0.32 -3.22
CA VAL A 13 -0.49 1.43 -2.26
C VAL A 13 -0.32 2.74 -2.99
N LEU A 14 -1.14 3.76 -2.69
CA LEU A 14 -1.01 5.09 -3.26
C LEU A 14 0.27 5.78 -2.76
N ARG A 15 1.06 6.34 -3.67
CA ARG A 15 2.27 7.11 -3.34
C ARG A 15 1.99 8.59 -3.10
N LYS A 16 0.90 9.09 -3.65
CA LYS A 16 0.49 10.49 -3.57
C LYS A 16 -1.01 10.57 -3.32
N ASP A 17 -1.43 11.66 -2.72
CA ASP A 17 -2.84 12.00 -2.58
C ASP A 17 -3.50 12.04 -3.97
N VAL A 18 -4.67 11.43 -4.06
CA VAL A 18 -5.51 11.45 -5.26
C VAL A 18 -6.60 12.48 -5.05
N TYR A 19 -6.68 13.43 -5.98
CA TYR A 19 -7.69 14.49 -5.96
C TYR A 19 -8.68 14.28 -7.10
N ALA A 20 -9.95 14.55 -6.82
CA ALA A 20 -10.96 14.79 -7.84
C ALA A 20 -11.07 16.31 -8.07
N LYS A 21 -12.28 16.81 -8.32
CA LYS A 21 -12.56 18.26 -8.41
C LYS A 21 -12.78 18.88 -7.02
N SER A 22 -11.87 18.65 -6.08
CA SER A 22 -11.97 19.14 -4.70
C SER A 22 -10.60 19.53 -4.15
N THR A 23 -10.57 20.48 -3.22
CA THR A 23 -9.38 20.85 -2.45
C THR A 23 -9.02 19.81 -1.38
N LYS A 24 -9.96 18.94 -1.04
CA LYS A 24 -9.73 17.79 -0.17
C LYS A 24 -9.41 16.56 -1.03
N PRO A 25 -8.40 15.76 -0.65
CA PRO A 25 -8.07 14.54 -1.37
C PRO A 25 -9.24 13.55 -1.30
N LEU A 26 -9.51 12.88 -2.42
CA LEU A 26 -10.43 11.75 -2.48
C LEU A 26 -9.85 10.57 -1.71
N MET A 27 -8.54 10.34 -1.86
CA MET A 27 -7.77 9.34 -1.12
C MET A 27 -6.40 9.91 -0.78
N LYS A 28 -5.90 9.57 0.39
CA LYS A 28 -4.57 10.01 0.82
C LYS A 28 -3.49 9.07 0.28
N ALA A 29 -2.25 9.56 0.24
CA ALA A 29 -1.08 8.71 0.11
C ALA A 29 -1.06 7.65 1.23
N ASP A 30 -0.34 6.56 0.98
CA ASP A 30 -0.20 5.40 1.86
C ASP A 30 -1.50 4.58 2.06
N THR A 31 -2.59 4.95 1.37
CA THR A 31 -3.81 4.15 1.30
C THR A 31 -3.59 2.89 0.45
N VAL A 32 -3.97 1.75 1.02
CA VAL A 32 -4.03 0.46 0.33
C VAL A 32 -5.34 0.39 -0.45
N LEU A 33 -5.24 0.24 -1.77
CA LEU A 33 -6.39 0.15 -2.66
C LEU A 33 -7.06 -1.22 -2.48
N ASP A 34 -8.33 -1.21 -2.12
CA ASP A 34 -9.22 -2.36 -2.16
C ASP A 34 -10.26 -2.21 -3.27
N ALA A 35 -11.20 -3.15 -3.38
CA ALA A 35 -12.26 -3.09 -4.39
C ALA A 35 -13.09 -1.80 -4.34
N MET A 36 -13.39 -1.29 -3.14
CA MET A 36 -14.18 -0.07 -2.96
C MET A 36 -13.42 1.16 -3.46
N HIS A 37 -12.12 1.24 -3.17
CA HIS A 37 -11.27 2.31 -3.68
C HIS A 37 -11.20 2.29 -5.22
N LEU A 38 -11.10 1.11 -5.84
CA LEU A 38 -11.10 1.01 -7.30
C LEU A 38 -12.42 1.51 -7.92
N GLU A 39 -13.56 1.23 -7.30
CA GLU A 39 -14.85 1.75 -7.77
C GLU A 39 -14.95 3.27 -7.61
N PHE A 40 -14.41 3.85 -6.54
CA PHE A 40 -14.31 5.30 -6.40
C PHE A 40 -13.46 5.92 -7.51
N LEU A 41 -12.28 5.36 -7.80
CA LEU A 41 -11.42 5.90 -8.87
C LEU A 41 -12.14 5.91 -10.22
N LYS A 42 -12.92 4.87 -10.54
CA LYS A 42 -13.76 4.81 -11.75
C LYS A 42 -14.88 5.84 -11.72
N ALA A 43 -15.63 5.93 -10.61
CA ALA A 43 -16.77 6.83 -10.47
C ALA A 43 -16.36 8.31 -10.58
N PHE A 44 -15.16 8.65 -10.09
CA PHE A 44 -14.58 10.00 -10.20
C PHE A 44 -13.77 10.23 -11.47
N LEU A 45 -13.78 9.27 -12.42
CA LEU A 45 -13.09 9.34 -13.71
C LEU A 45 -11.58 9.63 -13.56
N ILE A 46 -10.96 9.06 -12.53
CA ILE A 46 -9.51 9.11 -12.34
C ILE A 46 -8.88 8.07 -13.27
N ASP A 47 -8.17 8.51 -14.29
CA ASP A 47 -7.61 7.61 -15.32
C ASP A 47 -6.30 6.94 -14.90
N THR A 48 -5.45 7.66 -14.15
CA THR A 48 -4.15 7.16 -13.70
C THR A 48 -3.86 7.56 -12.27
N VAL A 49 -3.16 6.70 -11.53
CA VAL A 49 -2.70 6.96 -10.16
C VAL A 49 -1.23 6.55 -10.00
N ASP A 50 -0.54 7.22 -9.07
CA ASP A 50 0.83 6.87 -8.70
C ASP A 50 0.80 5.89 -7.52
N VAL A 51 1.22 4.64 -7.76
CA VAL A 51 1.16 3.55 -6.78
C VAL A 51 2.51 2.86 -6.61
N ASP A 52 2.70 2.16 -5.49
CA ASP A 52 3.73 1.15 -5.32
C ASP A 52 3.15 -0.26 -5.56
N ARG A 53 3.97 -1.15 -6.14
CA ARG A 53 3.62 -2.55 -6.38
C ARG A 53 3.63 -3.29 -5.06
N VAL A 54 2.46 -3.51 -4.47
CA VAL A 54 2.32 -4.53 -3.43
C VAL A 54 1.64 -5.73 -4.06
N ASN A 55 2.45 -6.62 -4.60
CA ASN A 55 2.01 -7.94 -5.00
C ASN A 55 2.54 -8.95 -3.98
N THR A 56 1.80 -9.13 -2.89
CA THR A 56 1.65 -10.42 -2.19
C THR A 56 0.79 -10.24 -0.93
N PRO A 57 -0.19 -11.13 -0.68
CA PRO A 57 -0.95 -11.19 0.58
C PRO A 57 -0.04 -11.26 1.82
N HIS A 58 1.19 -11.75 1.67
CA HIS A 58 2.16 -11.90 2.75
C HIS A 58 2.88 -10.58 3.13
N GLN A 59 3.10 -9.66 2.19
CA GLN A 59 3.75 -8.37 2.52
C GLN A 59 2.81 -7.41 3.23
N HIS A 60 1.51 -7.44 2.93
CA HIS A 60 0.55 -6.54 3.55
C HIS A 60 0.47 -6.69 5.08
N TRP A 61 0.62 -7.92 5.61
CA TRP A 61 0.73 -8.14 7.06
C TRP A 61 2.00 -7.51 7.63
N LEU A 62 3.14 -7.71 6.97
CA LEU A 62 4.42 -7.14 7.40
C LEU A 62 4.41 -5.61 7.36
N ASP A 63 3.80 -4.98 6.36
CA ASP A 63 3.76 -3.51 6.26
C ASP A 63 2.78 -2.89 7.25
N ARG A 64 1.66 -3.58 7.55
CA ARG A 64 0.76 -3.17 8.64
C ARG A 64 1.44 -3.30 9.99
N VAL A 65 2.17 -4.40 10.21
CA VAL A 65 2.98 -4.60 11.42
C VAL A 65 4.05 -3.52 11.53
N LYS A 66 4.87 -3.28 10.50
CA LYS A 66 5.90 -2.22 10.46
C LYS A 66 5.33 -0.82 10.75
N ARG A 67 4.17 -0.47 10.18
CA ARG A 67 3.50 0.81 10.46
C ARG A 67 2.97 0.89 11.88
N ALA A 68 2.43 -0.20 12.42
CA ALA A 68 1.90 -0.24 13.78
C ALA A 68 2.99 -0.27 14.86
N ILE A 69 4.13 -0.91 14.60
CA ILE A 69 5.21 -1.06 15.59
C ILE A 69 6.18 0.13 15.63
N GLY A 70 6.09 1.06 14.69
CA GLY A 70 7.05 2.17 14.58
C GLY A 70 8.43 1.66 14.13
N ASN A 71 9.08 2.41 13.25
CA ASN A 71 10.36 2.04 12.64
C ASN A 71 11.52 2.12 13.66
N ASP A 72 11.62 1.16 14.58
CA ASP A 72 12.85 0.93 15.35
C ASP A 72 13.78 0.01 14.57
N ARG A 73 14.82 0.60 13.97
CA ARG A 73 15.87 -0.11 13.22
C ARG A 73 16.89 -0.72 14.18
N SER A 74 16.48 -1.63 15.05
CA SER A 74 17.42 -2.39 15.87
C SER A 74 16.90 -3.79 16.22
N LEU A 75 16.80 -4.67 15.23
CA LEU A 75 16.88 -6.11 15.48
C LEU A 75 17.77 -6.74 14.42
N SER A 76 19.08 -6.56 14.62
CA SER A 76 20.09 -7.45 14.08
C SER A 76 19.76 -8.87 14.54
N LEU A 77 19.21 -9.70 13.64
CA LEU A 77 18.97 -11.13 13.85
C LEU A 77 20.30 -11.83 14.12
N HIS A 78 20.70 -11.90 15.38
CA HIS A 78 21.73 -12.82 15.82
C HIS A 78 21.16 -14.23 15.71
N ARG A 79 21.59 -14.92 14.65
CA ARG A 79 21.44 -16.37 14.46
C ARG A 79 22.05 -17.09 15.67
N ALA A 80 21.22 -17.53 16.61
CA ALA A 80 21.57 -18.59 17.57
C ALA A 80 20.85 -19.87 17.09
N ARG A 81 21.47 -20.62 16.17
CA ARG A 81 22.15 -21.90 16.44
C ARG A 81 21.36 -22.83 17.37
N HIS A 82 20.80 -23.86 16.74
CA HIS A 82 20.93 -25.28 17.10
C HIS A 82 21.38 -25.59 18.55
N LYS A 83 20.50 -26.22 19.32
CA LYS A 83 20.74 -27.61 19.77
C LYS A 83 19.44 -28.28 20.23
N GLN A 84 19.00 -29.25 19.43
CA GLN A 84 18.36 -30.46 19.96
C GLN A 84 19.45 -31.30 20.66
N GLU A 85 19.00 -32.19 21.55
CA GLU A 85 19.75 -33.13 22.41
C GLU A 85 20.16 -32.60 23.78
#